data_AF-A0A836KUN2-F1
#
_entry.id   AF-A0A836KUN2-F1
#
_cell.length_a   1.000
_cell.length_b   1.000
_cell.length_c   1.000
_cell.angle_alpha   90.00
_cell.angle_beta   90.00
_cell.angle_gamma   90.00
#
_symmetry.space_group_name_H-M   'P 1'
#
loop_
_entity.id
_entity.type
_entity.pdbx_description
1 polymer ?
#
loop_
_entity_poly.entity_id
_entity_poly.type
_entity_poly.pdbx_seq_one_letter_code
_entity_poly.pdbx_strand_id
1 'polypeptide(L)' 'MSAFSEYTVITIAHRLHTVAEYDKIIVMDHGVVAEMGSPRELAERQGSIFAGMLRALGPRESARVMQAITCGKAA' A
#
# COMPACT_ATOMS: atom_id res chain seq x y z
N MET A 1 -2.40 15.57 0.59
CA MET A 1 -3.82 15.26 0.86
C MET A 1 -4.29 16.05 2.08
N SER A 2 -4.45 17.39 2.00
CA SER A 2 -4.77 18.22 3.19
C SER A 2 -6.26 18.50 3.40
N ALA A 3 -7.11 18.21 2.40
CA ALA A 3 -8.55 18.50 2.48
C ALA A 3 -9.33 17.57 3.43
N PHE A 4 -8.75 16.43 3.82
CA PHE A 4 -9.44 15.39 4.59
C PHE A 4 -8.63 14.91 5.81
N SER A 5 -7.73 15.75 6.34
CA SER A 5 -6.85 15.36 7.45
C SER A 5 -7.59 14.94 8.72
N GLU A 6 -8.83 15.41 8.93
CA GLU A 6 -9.65 15.08 10.10
C GLU A 6 -10.69 13.97 9.84
N TYR A 7 -10.72 13.41 8.63
CA TYR A 7 -11.71 12.42 8.23
C TYR A 7 -11.05 11.06 7.97
N THR A 8 -11.76 9.99 8.27
CA THR A 8 -11.35 8.65 7.85
C THR A 8 -11.72 8.45 6.38
N VAL A 9 -10.70 8.32 5.52
CA VAL A 9 -10.88 8.05 4.09
C VAL A 9 -10.63 6.57 3.83
N ILE A 10 -11.67 5.89 3.35
CA ILE A 10 -11.57 4.50 2.89
C ILE A 10 -11.67 4.50 1.37
N THR A 11 -10.65 3.99 0.71
CA THR A 11 -10.57 3.95 -0.75
C THR A 11 -10.36 2.51 -1.22
N ILE A 12 -11.23 2.05 -2.12
CA ILE A 12 -11.07 0.77 -2.81
C ILE A 12 -10.34 1.05 -4.12
N ALA A 13 -9.10 0.56 -4.24
CA ALA A 13 -8.27 0.78 -5.41
C ALA A 13 -7.68 -0.53 -5.92
N HIS A 14 -7.63 -0.66 -7.24
CA HIS A 14 -6.89 -1.73 -7.94
C HIS A 14 -5.51 -1.26 -8.42
N ARG A 15 -5.20 0.05 -8.30
CA ARG A 15 -3.92 0.63 -8.73
C ARG A 15 -3.03 0.86 -7.51
N LEU A 16 -1.83 0.28 -7.54
CA LEU A 16 -0.91 0.29 -6.40
C LEU A 16 -0.23 1.66 -6.15
N HIS A 17 -0.20 2.54 -7.16
CA HIS A 17 0.38 3.87 -7.00
C HIS A 17 -0.44 4.76 -6.05
N THR A 18 -1.77 4.61 -6.04
CA THR A 18 -2.63 5.43 -5.17
C THR A 18 -2.59 4.95 -3.71
N VAL A 19 -2.30 3.67 -3.46
CA VAL A 19 -2.39 3.10 -2.10
C VAL A 19 -1.14 3.34 -1.24
N ALA A 20 -0.03 3.78 -1.85
CA ALA A 20 1.24 3.99 -1.17
C ALA A 20 1.21 5.11 -0.13
N GLU A 21 0.32 6.10 -0.29
CA GLU A 21 0.19 7.26 0.59
C GLU A 21 -0.76 7.02 1.79
N TYR A 22 -1.40 5.86 1.87
CA TYR A 22 -2.35 5.55 2.94
C TYR A 22 -1.64 5.05 4.21
N ASP A 23 -2.24 5.36 5.36
CA ASP A 23 -1.72 4.90 6.64
C ASP A 23 -1.78 3.38 6.82
N LYS A 24 -2.80 2.75 6.22
CA LYS A 24 -3.07 1.31 6.35
C LYS A 24 -3.65 0.76 5.06
N ILE A 25 -3.19 -0.43 4.69
CA ILE A 25 -3.68 -1.20 3.56
C ILE A 25 -4.37 -2.45 4.08
N ILE A 26 -5.49 -2.80 3.44
CA ILE A 26 -6.21 -4.05 3.64
C ILE A 26 -6.24 -4.77 2.30
N VAL A 27 -5.68 -5.97 2.25
CA VAL A 27 -5.79 -6.87 1.10
C VAL A 27 -6.91 -7.85 1.38
N MET A 28 -7.91 -7.87 0.51
CA MET A 28 -9.00 -8.84 0.56
C MET A 28 -8.76 -9.94 -0.47
N ASP A 29 -9.03 -11.17 -0.07
CA ASP A 29 -9.01 -12.34 -0.95
C ASP A 29 -10.20 -13.24 -0.60
N HIS A 30 -10.89 -13.79 -1.60
CA HIS A 30 -12.05 -14.67 -1.42
C HIS A 30 -13.10 -14.21 -0.37
N GLY A 31 -13.32 -12.90 -0.22
CA GLY A 31 -14.28 -12.34 0.73
C GLY A 31 -13.79 -12.25 2.19
N VAL A 32 -12.52 -12.55 2.45
CA VAL A 32 -11.89 -12.40 3.77
C VAL A 32 -10.76 -11.37 3.72
N VAL A 33 -10.43 -10.81 4.89
CA VAL A 33 -9.21 -9.99 5.04
C VAL A 33 -8.02 -10.93 5.06
N ALA A 34 -7.27 -10.96 3.96
CA ALA A 34 -6.09 -11.80 3.84
C ALA A 34 -4.88 -11.15 4.52
N GLU A 35 -4.73 -9.82 4.37
CA GLU A 35 -3.65 -9.06 5.00
C GLU A 35 -4.11 -7.66 5.42
N MET A 36 -3.49 -7.14 6.48
CA MET A 36 -3.72 -5.78 6.94
C MET A 36 -2.46 -5.27 7.62
N GLY A 37 -2.06 -4.04 7.32
CA GLY A 37 -0.85 -3.43 7.89
C GLY A 37 -0.52 -2.10 7.22
N SER A 38 0.56 -1.46 7.67
CA SER A 38 1.08 -0.30 6.94
C SER A 38 1.67 -0.72 5.59
N PRO A 39 1.70 0.18 4.58
CA PRO A 39 2.30 -0.14 3.28
C PRO A 39 3.75 -0.64 3.39
N ARG A 40 4.52 -0.09 4.33
CA ARG A 40 5.92 -0.47 4.58
C ARG A 40 6.04 -1.88 5.13
N GLU A 41 5.30 -2.19 6.18
CA GLU A 41 5.30 -3.53 6.79
C GLU A 41 4.90 -4.59 5.77
N LEU A 42 3.85 -4.33 4.99
CA LEU A 42 3.36 -5.28 3.99
C LEU A 42 4.32 -5.42 2.80
N ALA A 43 5.09 -4.38 2.44
CA ALA A 43 6.07 -4.47 1.37
C ALA A 43 7.32 -5.27 1.77
N GLU A 44 7.77 -5.13 3.04
CA GLU A 44 8.97 -5.81 3.57
C GLU A 44 8.66 -7.24 4.05
N ARG A 45 7.40 -7.55 4.39
CA ARG A 45 6.98 -8.86 4.89
C ARG A 45 7.18 -9.96 3.82
N GLN A 46 7.94 -11.00 4.20
CA GLN A 46 8.09 -12.18 3.36
C GLN A 46 6.77 -12.92 3.20
N GLY A 47 6.48 -13.35 1.97
CA GLY A 47 5.22 -14.03 1.63
C GLY A 47 4.00 -13.12 1.55
N SER A 48 4.17 -11.80 1.69
CA SER A 48 3.07 -10.85 1.62
C SER A 48 2.41 -10.82 0.24
N ILE A 49 1.09 -10.87 0.19
CA ILE A 49 0.30 -10.74 -1.05
C ILE A 49 0.55 -9.36 -1.64
N PHE A 50 0.59 -8.32 -0.81
CA PHE A 50 0.92 -6.97 -1.25
C PHE A 50 2.32 -6.88 -1.88
N ALA A 51 3.33 -7.50 -1.25
CA ALA A 51 4.68 -7.55 -1.81
C ALA A 51 4.72 -8.32 -3.14
N GLY A 52 3.91 -9.37 -3.28
CA GLY A 52 3.73 -10.09 -4.55
C GLY A 52 3.14 -9.19 -5.64
N MET A 53 2.10 -8.42 -5.32
CA MET A 53 1.49 -7.46 -6.23
C MET A 53 2.49 -6.38 -6.67
N LEU A 54 3.35 -5.88 -5.78
CA LEU A 54 4.41 -4.94 -6.13
C LEU A 54 5.41 -5.53 -7.12
N ARG A 55 5.82 -6.79 -6.95
CA ARG A 55 6.74 -7.46 -7.88
C ARG A 55 6.13 -7.63 -9.27
N ALA A 56 4.82 -7.82 -9.36
CA ALA A 56 4.09 -7.98 -10.62
C ALA A 56 4.01 -6.70 -11.47
N LEU A 57 4.15 -5.50 -10.87
CA LEU A 57 4.20 -4.22 -11.59
C LEU A 57 5.48 -4.05 -12.44
N GLY A 58 6.47 -4.91 -12.25
CA GLY A 58 7.78 -4.79 -12.88
C GLY A 58 8.72 -3.83 -12.13
N PRO A 59 10.04 -3.92 -12.41
CA PRO A 59 11.08 -3.34 -11.56
C PRO A 59 11.08 -1.81 -11.49
N ARG A 60 10.64 -1.12 -12.56
CA ARG A 60 10.60 0.35 -12.57
C ARG A 60 9.45 0.91 -11.74
N GLU A 61 8.30 0.25 -11.80
CA GLU A 61 7.09 0.74 -11.17
C GLU A 61 7.01 0.31 -9.71
N SER A 62 7.51 -0.89 -9.37
CA SER A 62 7.73 -1.31 -7.99
C SER A 62 8.68 -0.36 -7.25
N ALA A 63 9.77 0.08 -7.87
CA ALA A 63 10.71 1.04 -7.28
C ALA A 63 10.05 2.40 -7.00
N ARG A 64 9.17 2.88 -7.89
CA ARG A 64 8.40 4.13 -7.65
C ARG A 64 7.45 4.00 -6.47
N VAL A 65 6.73 2.89 -6.39
CA VAL A 65 5.81 2.63 -5.28
C VAL A 65 6.58 2.49 -3.97
N MET A 66 7.72 1.78 -3.97
CA MET A 66 8.60 1.66 -2.80
C MET A 66 9.16 3.02 -2.37
N GLN A 67 9.51 3.89 -3.32
CA GLN A 67 9.95 5.26 -3.04
C GLN A 67 8.83 6.09 -2.40
N ALA A 68 7.59 5.95 -2.87
CA ALA A 68 6.43 6.62 -2.26
C ALA A 68 6.17 6.11 -0.82
N ILE A 69 6.27 4.80 -0.60
CA ILE A 69 6.10 4.17 0.73
C ILE A 69 7.17 4.64 1.72
N THR A 70 8.43 4.80 1.28
CA THR A 70 9.53 5.23 2.15
C THR A 70 9.59 6.74 2.37
N CYS A 71 9.13 7.54 1.40
CA CYS A 71 9.10 9.00 1.50
C CYS A 71 7.92 9.53 2.33
N GLY A 72 6.83 8.77 2.44
CA GLY A 72 5.56 9.24 2.98
C GLY A 72 5.51 9.63 4.47
N LYS A 73 6.50 9.25 5.30
CA LYS A 73 6.60 9.69 6.70
C LYS A 73 8.06 9.75 7.18
N ALA A 74 8.74 10.85 6.85
CA ALA A 74 9.65 11.47 7.81
C ALA A 74 8.78 12.29 8.78
N ALA A 75 9.10 12.20 10.07
CA ALA A 75 8.37 12.76 11.21
C ALA A 75 7.88 14.21 11.03
#